data_AF-W9S6G5-F1
#
_entry.id   AF-W9S6G5-F1
#
_cell.length_a   1.000
_cell.length_b   1.000
_cell.length_c   1.000
_cell.angle_alpha   90.00
_cell.angle_beta   90.00
_cell.angle_gamma   90.00
#
_symmetry.space_group_name_H-M   'P 1'
#
loop_
_entity.id
_entity.type
_entity.pdbx_description
1 polymer ?
#
loop_
_entity_poly.entity_id
_entity_poly.type
_entity_poly.pdbx_seq_one_letter_code
_entity_poly.pdbx_strand_id
1 'polypeptide(L)'
;MARDYNNGSPKHHHLESRRKRLTWILGVSGLCILSYVLGSWQNNKSPTPPSQTYNRIGCDEADSRVGSSSSSSSAKLDFESHHTVNISQSEGIRKLPPCDMSLSEYTPCQHPPRGRKFDRNMLMYRERHCPAKEELLLCLIPAPPKYKTPFKWPQSRDFAWYDNIPHKELSIEKAIQNWIQVEGDRFRFPGGGTMFPRGADAYIDDINELIPLTTGAIRTAIDTGCGNRIANVFALVDHVLAVVGKVASWGAYLLKRNILTMSFAPRDTHEAQVQFALERGVPAMIGIMASQRIPYPARAFDMAHCSRCLIPWSQYDGLYLIEVDRVLRPGGYWILSGPPIHWKKYWRGWERTQKDLKQEQDAIEDVAKRLCWNKVVEKDDLSIWQKPINHLECVKSRKIYKTPHICKSDNPDAAWYTLLTPTSTSASTLVVGKNKIQLKVFPVSQVT
;
A
#
# COMPACT_ATOMS: atom_id res chain seq x y z
N MET A 1 -35.52 5.33 -71.66
CA MET A 1 -35.36 6.77 -71.93
C MET A 1 -34.57 7.37 -70.78
N ALA A 2 -33.41 7.93 -71.08
CA ALA A 2 -32.52 8.58 -70.13
C ALA A 2 -33.01 10.00 -69.77
N ARG A 3 -32.66 10.47 -68.56
CA ARG A 3 -32.22 11.85 -68.33
C ARG A 3 -31.53 11.98 -66.96
N ASP A 4 -30.24 12.29 -67.01
CA ASP A 4 -29.40 12.80 -65.94
C ASP A 4 -29.86 14.20 -65.49
N TYR A 5 -29.53 14.60 -64.25
CA TYR A 5 -28.93 15.92 -63.96
C TYR A 5 -28.29 16.01 -62.55
N ASN A 6 -26.98 16.28 -62.61
CA ASN A 6 -26.11 17.12 -61.78
C ASN A 6 -25.66 16.78 -60.34
N ASN A 7 -24.33 16.76 -60.27
CA ASN A 7 -23.40 16.58 -59.18
C ASN A 7 -22.87 17.96 -58.74
N GLY A 8 -22.93 18.30 -57.44
CA GLY A 8 -22.42 19.56 -56.87
C GLY A 8 -21.49 19.31 -55.68
N SER A 9 -20.22 19.70 -55.83
CA SER A 9 -19.07 19.40 -54.96
C SER A 9 -19.03 20.19 -53.63
N PRO A 10 -18.79 19.57 -52.46
CA PRO A 10 -18.52 20.26 -51.21
C PRO A 10 -17.02 20.17 -50.84
N LYS A 11 -16.15 20.97 -51.47
CA LYS A 11 -14.71 20.99 -51.10
C LYS A 11 -14.15 22.35 -50.69
N HIS A 12 -14.82 23.47 -50.97
CA HIS A 12 -14.28 24.80 -50.69
C HIS A 12 -14.43 25.25 -49.22
N HIS A 13 -15.55 24.94 -48.56
CA HIS A 13 -15.81 25.40 -47.18
C HIS A 13 -14.95 24.71 -46.10
N HIS A 14 -14.43 23.51 -46.37
CA HIS A 14 -13.66 22.75 -45.39
C HIS A 14 -12.19 23.24 -45.26
N LEU A 15 -11.62 23.78 -46.33
CA LEU A 15 -10.27 24.36 -46.35
C LEU A 15 -10.19 25.68 -45.57
N GLU A 16 -11.23 26.51 -45.69
CA GLU A 16 -11.31 27.81 -45.01
C GLU A 16 -11.45 27.67 -43.48
N SER A 17 -12.26 26.68 -43.05
CA SER A 17 -12.42 26.32 -41.62
C SER A 17 -11.12 25.82 -41.00
N ARG A 18 -10.36 24.98 -41.71
CA ARG A 18 -9.04 24.49 -41.25
C ARG A 18 -8.02 25.61 -41.13
N ARG A 19 -8.02 26.58 -42.06
CA ARG A 19 -7.08 27.72 -42.04
C ARG A 19 -7.34 28.66 -40.85
N LYS A 20 -8.62 28.94 -40.55
CA LYS A 20 -9.02 29.73 -39.37
C LYS A 20 -8.68 29.05 -38.04
N ARG A 21 -8.78 27.72 -37.98
CA ARG A 21 -8.40 26.94 -36.80
C ARG A 21 -6.88 26.93 -36.56
N LEU A 22 -6.09 26.90 -37.63
CA LEU A 22 -4.62 26.94 -37.54
C LEU A 22 -4.10 28.31 -37.07
N THR A 23 -4.66 29.41 -37.58
CA THR A 23 -4.30 30.77 -37.12
C THR A 23 -4.69 31.00 -35.66
N TRP A 24 -5.81 30.45 -35.21
CA TRP A 24 -6.21 30.53 -33.80
C TRP A 24 -5.23 29.76 -32.88
N ILE A 25 -4.83 28.55 -33.26
CA ILE A 25 -3.86 27.75 -32.50
C ILE A 25 -2.49 28.45 -32.43
N LEU A 26 -2.01 29.01 -33.55
CA LEU A 26 -0.74 29.74 -33.57
C LEU A 26 -0.80 31.03 -32.74
N GLY A 27 -1.92 31.74 -32.76
CA GLY A 27 -2.12 32.95 -31.94
C GLY A 27 -2.13 32.65 -30.44
N VAL A 28 -2.83 31.61 -30.01
CA VAL A 28 -2.87 31.19 -28.59
C VAL A 28 -1.49 30.71 -28.12
N SER A 29 -0.79 29.92 -28.94
CA SER A 29 0.57 29.45 -28.62
C SER A 29 1.56 30.62 -28.45
N GLY A 30 1.50 31.63 -29.32
CA GLY A 30 2.33 32.83 -29.21
C GLY A 30 2.09 33.62 -27.92
N LEU A 31 0.83 33.79 -27.51
CA LEU A 31 0.47 34.47 -26.26
C LEU A 31 0.95 33.71 -25.01
N CYS A 32 0.90 32.38 -25.03
CA CYS A 32 1.40 31.54 -23.94
C CYS A 32 2.92 31.67 -23.79
N ILE A 33 3.66 31.69 -24.89
CA ILE A 33 5.13 31.85 -24.89
C ILE A 33 5.51 33.25 -24.36
N LEU A 34 4.82 34.30 -24.81
CA LEU A 34 5.05 35.67 -24.34
C LEU A 34 4.81 35.82 -22.83
N SER A 35 3.74 35.21 -22.33
CA SER A 35 3.41 35.21 -20.90
C SER A 35 4.45 34.46 -20.06
N TYR A 36 4.96 33.34 -20.58
CA TYR A 36 6.02 32.56 -19.94
C TYR A 36 7.35 33.33 -19.85
N VAL A 37 7.74 34.02 -20.93
CA VAL A 37 8.98 34.82 -20.95
C VAL A 37 8.86 36.04 -20.02
N LEU A 38 7.71 36.71 -19.99
CA LEU A 38 7.47 37.85 -19.08
C LEU A 38 7.45 37.41 -17.60
N GLY A 39 6.88 36.26 -17.28
CA GLY A 39 6.89 35.71 -15.92
C GLY A 39 8.27 35.25 -15.45
N SER A 40 9.09 34.72 -16.36
CA SER A 40 10.49 34.34 -16.10
C SER A 40 11.36 35.55 -15.72
N TRP A 41 11.09 36.73 -16.28
CA TRP A 41 11.93 37.91 -16.09
C TRP A 41 11.68 38.67 -14.78
N GLN A 42 10.55 38.43 -14.09
CA GLN A 42 10.16 39.17 -12.88
C GLN A 42 10.66 38.58 -11.56
N ASN A 43 11.36 37.42 -11.56
CA ASN A 43 11.64 36.68 -10.32
C ASN A 43 13.12 36.62 -9.89
N ASN A 44 13.85 37.74 -10.04
CA ASN A 44 15.19 37.89 -9.46
C ASN A 44 15.18 38.90 -8.29
N LYS A 45 14.76 38.47 -7.09
CA LYS A 45 15.16 39.08 -5.82
C LYS A 45 15.35 38.01 -4.74
N SER A 46 16.57 37.92 -4.24
CA SER A 46 16.98 37.05 -3.12
C SER A 46 16.89 37.84 -1.80
N PRO A 47 16.33 37.28 -0.70
CA PRO A 47 16.49 37.85 0.64
C PRO A 47 17.44 37.06 1.53
N THR A 48 18.33 37.81 2.18
CA THR A 48 19.29 37.49 3.24
C THR A 48 18.62 36.98 4.53
N PRO A 49 19.24 36.07 5.34
CA PRO A 49 18.65 35.56 6.58
C PRO A 49 19.03 36.39 7.82
N PRO A 50 18.18 36.46 8.87
CA PRO A 50 18.61 36.86 10.21
C PRO A 50 18.92 35.63 11.08
N SER A 51 20.07 35.70 11.76
CA SER A 51 20.54 34.81 12.82
C SER A 51 19.72 34.99 14.10
N GLN A 52 19.25 33.92 14.75
CA GLN A 52 18.99 33.94 16.20
C GLN A 52 19.20 32.56 16.87
N THR A 53 20.10 32.61 17.84
CA THR A 53 20.48 31.68 18.91
C THR A 53 19.29 31.25 19.77
N TYR A 54 19.21 29.98 20.14
CA TYR A 54 18.40 29.51 21.27
C TYR A 54 19.21 28.57 22.18
N ASN A 55 19.22 28.91 23.47
CA ASN A 55 19.90 28.23 24.56
C ASN A 55 19.23 26.90 24.93
N ARG A 56 20.06 25.89 25.26
CA ARG A 56 19.66 24.66 25.95
C ARG A 56 19.39 24.94 27.43
N ILE A 57 18.31 24.38 27.96
CA ILE A 57 18.11 24.19 29.41
C ILE A 57 18.05 22.68 29.64
N GLY A 58 18.97 22.18 30.47
CA GLY A 58 18.98 20.82 30.99
C GLY A 58 18.19 20.73 32.30
N CYS A 59 17.67 19.54 32.60
CA CYS A 59 17.07 19.23 33.88
C CYS A 59 17.90 18.13 34.55
N ASP A 60 18.48 18.47 35.70
CA ASP A 60 19.15 17.56 36.62
C ASP A 60 18.11 16.72 37.40
N GLU A 61 18.44 15.46 37.66
CA GLU A 61 17.70 14.57 38.56
C GLU A 61 18.09 14.83 40.01
N ALA A 62 17.09 14.87 40.89
CA ALA A 62 17.28 14.83 42.34
C ALA A 62 16.63 13.56 42.92
N ASP A 63 17.48 12.80 43.59
CA ASP A 63 17.23 11.58 44.35
C ASP A 63 16.30 11.81 45.54
N SER A 64 15.38 10.88 45.82
CA SER A 64 14.84 10.71 47.18
C SER A 64 14.34 9.29 47.44
N ARG A 65 14.99 8.65 48.41
CA ARG A 65 14.64 7.36 49.02
C ARG A 65 13.63 7.57 50.14
N VAL A 66 12.57 6.75 50.20
CA VAL A 66 11.95 6.27 51.46
C VAL A 66 11.43 4.85 51.23
N GLY A 67 11.76 3.93 52.13
CA GLY A 67 11.32 2.54 52.09
C GLY A 67 10.02 2.29 52.87
N SER A 68 9.30 1.23 52.46
CA SER A 68 8.42 0.46 53.32
C SER A 68 8.37 -0.99 52.82
N SER A 69 8.45 -1.92 53.76
CA SER A 69 8.54 -3.37 53.60
C SER A 69 7.20 -4.02 53.23
N SER A 70 7.21 -4.95 52.28
CA SER A 70 6.30 -6.10 52.29
C SER A 70 6.90 -7.24 51.46
N SER A 71 7.18 -8.36 52.14
CA SER A 71 7.64 -9.61 51.57
C SER A 71 6.54 -10.25 50.70
N SER A 72 6.66 -10.09 49.39
CA SER A 72 6.19 -11.09 48.44
C SER A 72 7.41 -11.57 47.67
N SER A 73 7.48 -12.86 47.38
CA SER A 73 8.50 -13.42 46.49
C SER A 73 8.26 -12.87 45.08
N SER A 74 8.73 -11.64 44.87
CA SER A 74 8.90 -11.03 43.56
C SER A 74 9.88 -11.94 42.84
N ALA A 75 9.36 -12.74 41.91
CA ALA A 75 10.20 -13.24 40.83
C ALA A 75 10.87 -12.00 40.25
N LYS A 76 12.18 -11.87 40.48
CA LYS A 76 12.96 -10.74 40.03
C LYS A 76 12.98 -10.84 38.51
N LEU A 77 12.04 -10.16 37.88
CA LEU A 77 11.96 -10.08 36.43
C LEU A 77 13.25 -9.39 35.99
N ASP A 78 14.07 -10.15 35.27
CA ASP A 78 15.29 -9.64 34.72
C ASP A 78 14.94 -8.77 33.51
N PHE A 79 15.08 -7.47 33.68
CA PHE A 79 14.89 -6.49 32.62
C PHE A 79 16.24 -6.10 31.98
N GLU A 80 17.35 -6.76 32.36
CA GLU A 80 18.60 -6.57 31.64
C GLU A 80 18.53 -7.19 30.26
N SER A 81 19.10 -6.49 29.29
CA SER A 81 19.17 -6.98 27.93
C SER A 81 20.13 -8.17 27.88
N HIS A 82 19.61 -9.39 27.76
CA HIS A 82 20.42 -10.60 27.53
C HIS A 82 21.14 -10.64 26.16
N HIS A 83 21.04 -9.56 25.40
CA HIS A 83 21.75 -9.31 24.15
C HIS A 83 22.64 -8.08 24.27
N THR A 84 23.52 -8.04 25.27
CA THR A 84 24.64 -7.10 25.24
C THR A 84 25.61 -7.54 24.15
N VAL A 85 25.64 -6.83 23.02
CA VAL A 85 26.74 -6.95 22.07
C VAL A 85 27.99 -6.56 22.85
N ASN A 86 28.93 -7.50 22.98
CA ASN A 86 30.21 -7.23 23.62
C ASN A 86 30.99 -6.32 22.66
N ILE A 87 30.74 -5.00 22.75
CA ILE A 87 31.45 -4.00 21.98
C ILE A 87 32.86 -4.00 22.55
N SER A 88 33.74 -4.81 21.99
CA SER A 88 35.17 -4.67 22.18
C SER A 88 35.51 -3.22 21.86
N GLN A 89 35.82 -2.42 22.90
CA GLN A 89 36.14 -0.99 22.80
C GLN A 89 37.48 -0.74 22.05
N SER A 90 37.91 -1.66 21.20
CA SER A 90 39.14 -1.62 20.42
C SER A 90 38.94 -1.20 18.95
N GLU A 91 37.69 -1.02 18.49
CA GLU A 91 37.43 -0.41 17.17
C GLU A 91 36.74 0.94 17.37
N GLY A 92 37.45 2.02 17.05
CA GLY A 92 36.91 3.37 17.12
C GLY A 92 35.59 3.50 16.36
N ILE A 93 34.67 4.33 16.87
CA ILE A 93 33.36 4.57 16.26
C ILE A 93 33.56 4.91 14.77
N ARG A 94 33.21 3.97 13.88
CA ARG A 94 33.32 4.14 12.44
C ARG A 94 32.27 5.19 12.02
N LYS A 95 32.72 6.43 11.83
CA LYS A 95 31.86 7.52 11.36
C LYS A 95 31.44 7.22 9.91
N LEU A 96 30.15 6.99 9.71
CA LEU A 96 29.58 6.80 8.38
C LEU A 96 29.37 8.18 7.74
N PRO A 97 29.87 8.43 6.51
CA PRO A 97 29.63 9.68 5.81
C PRO A 97 28.16 9.80 5.38
N PRO A 98 27.66 11.01 5.10
CA PRO A 98 26.34 11.18 4.47
C PRO A 98 26.36 10.59 3.05
N CYS A 99 25.25 9.96 2.66
CA CYS A 99 25.01 9.54 1.28
C CYS A 99 24.72 10.76 0.39
N ASP A 100 24.87 10.58 -0.93
CA ASP A 100 24.39 11.56 -1.91
C ASP A 100 22.87 11.77 -1.77
N MET A 101 22.40 13.01 -1.95
CA MET A 101 20.97 13.36 -1.86
C MET A 101 20.09 12.61 -2.86
N SER A 102 20.65 12.16 -3.99
CA SER A 102 19.96 11.27 -4.95
C SER A 102 19.53 9.93 -4.35
N LEU A 103 20.10 9.54 -3.20
CA LEU A 103 19.74 8.34 -2.46
C LEU A 103 18.68 8.57 -1.38
N SER A 104 18.17 9.81 -1.22
CA SER A 104 17.14 10.13 -0.20
C SER A 104 15.88 9.28 -0.31
N GLU A 105 15.52 8.85 -1.53
CA GLU A 105 14.35 8.00 -1.81
C GLU A 105 14.74 6.55 -2.15
N TYR A 106 16.02 6.21 -1.99
CA TYR A 106 16.53 4.88 -2.30
C TYR A 106 15.99 3.86 -1.29
N THR A 107 15.19 2.92 -1.79
CA THR A 107 14.71 1.76 -1.01
C THR A 107 15.45 0.51 -1.49
N PRO A 108 16.53 0.06 -0.82
CA PRO A 108 17.47 -0.93 -1.39
C PRO A 108 16.82 -2.24 -1.84
N CYS A 109 15.87 -2.74 -1.05
CA CYS A 109 15.17 -3.98 -1.35
C CYS A 109 13.92 -3.81 -2.23
N GLN A 110 13.54 -2.58 -2.54
CA GLN A 110 12.39 -2.25 -3.40
C GLN A 110 12.83 -1.38 -4.58
N HIS A 111 14.11 -1.50 -4.97
CA HIS A 111 14.73 -0.68 -6.00
C HIS A 111 14.25 -1.11 -7.40
N PRO A 112 13.50 -0.26 -8.14
CA PRO A 112 12.85 -0.69 -9.38
C PRO A 112 13.78 -1.27 -10.46
N PRO A 113 14.98 -0.70 -10.73
CA PRO A 113 15.93 -1.29 -11.67
C PRO A 113 16.37 -2.71 -11.31
N ARG A 114 16.44 -3.06 -10.02
CA ARG A 114 16.75 -4.43 -9.59
C ARG A 114 15.55 -5.34 -9.78
N GLY A 115 14.37 -4.92 -9.31
CA GLY A 115 13.14 -5.71 -9.43
C GLY A 115 12.79 -6.06 -10.87
N ARG A 116 12.98 -5.13 -11.82
CA ARG A 116 12.73 -5.34 -13.27
C ARG A 116 13.53 -6.48 -13.91
N LYS A 117 14.57 -7.01 -13.25
CA LYS A 117 15.36 -8.15 -13.72
C LYS A 117 14.68 -9.50 -13.47
N PHE A 118 13.64 -9.55 -12.64
CA PHE A 118 12.91 -10.76 -12.28
C PHE A 118 11.67 -10.97 -13.14
N ASP A 119 11.10 -12.17 -13.09
CA ASP A 119 9.91 -12.56 -13.85
C ASP A 119 8.72 -11.61 -13.56
N ARG A 120 7.90 -11.36 -14.59
CA ARG A 120 6.67 -10.58 -14.49
C ARG A 120 5.48 -11.41 -14.05
N ASN A 121 5.57 -12.73 -14.17
CA ASN A 121 4.58 -13.68 -13.66
C ASN A 121 4.35 -13.44 -12.17
N MET A 122 3.07 -13.45 -11.76
CA MET A 122 2.65 -13.17 -10.38
C MET A 122 3.24 -11.87 -9.81
N LEU A 123 3.63 -10.90 -10.65
CA LEU A 123 4.23 -9.64 -10.22
C LEU A 123 5.54 -9.81 -9.40
N MET A 124 6.28 -10.91 -9.60
CA MET A 124 7.55 -11.17 -8.88
C MET A 124 8.55 -10.01 -8.98
N TYR A 125 8.62 -9.34 -10.13
CA TYR A 125 9.45 -8.14 -10.33
C TYR A 125 9.14 -6.95 -9.39
N ARG A 126 8.00 -6.96 -8.69
CA ARG A 126 7.59 -5.96 -7.68
C ARG A 126 7.78 -6.44 -6.25
N GLU A 127 8.28 -7.65 -6.04
CA GLU A 127 8.63 -8.16 -4.72
C GLU A 127 9.91 -7.55 -4.17
N ARG A 128 10.19 -7.87 -2.90
CA ARG A 128 11.40 -7.47 -2.21
C ARG A 128 12.63 -8.19 -2.79
N HIS A 129 13.51 -7.44 -3.44
CA HIS A 129 14.79 -7.91 -3.99
C HIS A 129 15.95 -7.12 -3.38
N CYS A 130 16.61 -7.68 -2.36
CA CYS A 130 17.65 -7.00 -1.60
C CYS A 130 19.04 -7.06 -2.26
N PRO A 131 19.91 -6.08 -1.99
CA PRO A 131 21.31 -6.13 -2.38
C PRO A 131 22.06 -7.26 -1.67
N ALA A 132 23.08 -7.79 -2.34
CA ALA A 132 24.08 -8.63 -1.71
C ALA A 132 24.94 -7.81 -0.73
N LYS A 133 25.70 -8.48 0.14
CA LYS A 133 26.47 -7.80 1.21
C LYS A 133 27.49 -6.80 0.66
N GLU A 134 28.02 -7.10 -0.52
CA GLU A 134 29.04 -6.33 -1.24
C GLU A 134 28.46 -5.09 -1.92
N GLU A 135 27.14 -5.06 -2.14
CA GLU A 135 26.41 -3.93 -2.73
C GLU A 135 25.82 -3.00 -1.65
N LEU A 136 26.05 -3.29 -0.36
CA LEU A 136 25.51 -2.47 0.73
C LEU A 136 26.24 -1.13 0.82
N LEU A 137 25.46 -0.06 0.79
CA LEU A 137 25.95 1.29 1.00
C LEU A 137 26.26 1.50 2.49
N LEU A 138 27.48 1.96 2.78
CA LEU A 138 27.93 2.32 4.12
C LEU A 138 27.94 3.84 4.28
N CYS A 139 26.76 4.43 4.26
CA CYS A 139 26.55 5.87 4.45
C CYS A 139 25.21 6.15 5.13
N LEU A 140 25.05 7.34 5.71
CA LEU A 140 23.81 7.80 6.35
C LEU A 140 22.97 8.56 5.32
N ILE A 141 21.75 8.10 5.08
CA ILE A 141 20.84 8.79 4.15
C ILE A 141 20.45 10.14 4.77
N PRO A 142 20.77 11.28 4.13
CA PRO A 142 20.39 12.59 4.65
C PRO A 142 18.87 12.79 4.58
N ALA A 143 18.32 13.53 5.53
CA ALA A 143 16.95 13.98 5.46
C ALA A 143 16.77 14.97 4.27
N PRO A 144 15.57 15.05 3.67
CA PRO A 144 15.25 16.06 2.67
C PRO A 144 15.59 17.48 3.16
N PRO A 145 15.99 18.41 2.27
CA PRO A 145 16.22 19.79 2.65
C PRO A 145 14.97 20.39 3.29
N LYS A 146 15.12 21.05 4.44
CA LYS A 146 14.03 21.63 5.24
C LYS A 146 13.08 20.61 5.87
N TYR A 147 13.50 19.35 5.99
CA TYR A 147 12.76 18.35 6.76
C TYR A 147 12.42 18.89 8.15
N LYS A 148 11.17 18.67 8.58
CA LYS A 148 10.64 19.06 9.88
C LYS A 148 10.18 17.83 10.63
N THR A 149 10.24 17.88 11.95
CA THR A 149 9.64 16.84 12.79
C THR A 149 8.14 16.70 12.45
N PRO A 150 7.64 15.47 12.23
CA PRO A 150 6.22 15.23 11.98
C PRO A 150 5.32 15.80 13.07
N PHE A 151 4.07 16.12 12.73
CA PHE A 151 3.08 16.51 13.72
C PHE A 151 2.87 15.40 14.75
N LYS A 152 2.38 15.75 15.94
CA LYS A 152 1.98 14.74 16.92
C LYS A 152 0.62 14.14 16.56
N TRP A 153 0.40 12.88 16.88
CA TRP A 153 -0.92 12.27 16.82
C TRP A 153 -1.88 13.01 17.79
N PRO A 154 -3.15 13.27 17.42
CA PRO A 154 -3.85 12.88 16.20
C PRO A 154 -3.74 13.89 15.04
N GLN A 155 -3.07 15.03 15.22
CA GLN A 155 -2.93 16.04 14.17
C GLN A 155 -2.21 15.48 12.92
N SER A 156 -1.20 14.65 13.14
CA SER A 156 -0.46 13.97 12.06
C SER A 156 -1.36 13.12 11.16
N ARG A 157 -2.52 12.65 11.65
CA ARG A 157 -3.49 11.92 10.83
C ARG A 157 -3.88 12.70 9.59
N ASP A 158 -4.10 14.01 9.74
CA ASP A 158 -4.66 14.87 8.69
C ASP A 158 -3.62 15.78 8.06
N PHE A 159 -2.40 15.87 8.62
CA PHE A 159 -1.37 16.79 8.14
C PHE A 159 0.02 16.14 8.06
N ALA A 160 0.75 16.49 6.99
CA ALA A 160 2.18 16.25 6.87
C ALA A 160 2.88 17.51 6.36
N TRP A 161 4.17 17.69 6.65
CA TRP A 161 4.94 18.81 6.09
C TRP A 161 5.22 18.58 4.61
N TYR A 162 5.11 19.65 3.81
CA TYR A 162 5.38 19.58 2.38
C TYR A 162 6.84 19.16 2.11
N ASP A 163 7.80 19.78 2.81
CA ASP A 163 9.23 19.54 2.62
C ASP A 163 9.70 18.13 3.05
N ASN A 164 8.89 17.39 3.83
CA ASN A 164 9.22 16.02 4.20
C ASN A 164 9.00 15.03 3.04
N ILE A 165 8.14 15.39 2.07
CA ILE A 165 7.81 14.60 0.88
C ILE A 165 7.66 15.57 -0.31
N PRO A 166 8.77 16.12 -0.85
CA PRO A 166 8.73 17.27 -1.75
C PRO A 166 8.33 16.94 -3.20
N HIS A 167 7.34 16.07 -3.40
CA HIS A 167 6.80 15.71 -4.72
C HIS A 167 5.57 16.58 -5.07
N LYS A 168 5.76 17.60 -5.92
CA LYS A 168 4.66 18.49 -6.35
C LYS A 168 3.67 17.78 -7.26
N GLU A 169 4.18 16.94 -8.15
CA GLU A 169 3.43 16.26 -9.21
C GLU A 169 2.29 15.44 -8.62
N LEU A 170 2.60 14.72 -7.53
CA LEU A 170 1.65 13.97 -6.72
C LEU A 170 0.47 14.80 -6.23
N SER A 171 0.74 16.02 -5.75
CA SER A 171 -0.28 16.91 -5.21
C SER A 171 -1.13 17.56 -6.30
N ILE A 172 -0.53 17.80 -7.48
CA ILE A 172 -1.20 18.42 -8.63
C ILE A 172 -2.09 17.39 -9.34
N GLU A 173 -1.55 16.20 -9.64
CA GLU A 173 -2.28 15.14 -10.34
C GLU A 173 -3.45 14.58 -9.53
N LYS A 174 -3.38 14.67 -8.19
CA LYS A 174 -4.37 14.08 -7.28
C LYS A 174 -5.25 15.07 -6.54
N ALA A 175 -5.07 16.37 -6.77
CA ALA A 175 -5.92 17.41 -6.18
C ALA A 175 -7.40 17.18 -6.52
N ILE A 176 -7.70 16.72 -7.74
CA ILE A 176 -9.06 16.45 -8.22
C ILE A 176 -9.76 15.35 -7.40
N GLN A 177 -9.01 14.43 -6.81
CA GLN A 177 -9.56 13.29 -6.07
C GLN A 177 -9.83 13.58 -4.60
N ASN A 178 -9.60 14.83 -4.15
CA ASN A 178 -9.73 15.24 -2.76
C ASN A 178 -8.97 14.32 -1.78
N TRP A 179 -7.87 13.72 -2.23
CA TRP A 179 -7.06 12.81 -1.41
C TRP A 179 -5.99 13.57 -0.62
N ILE A 180 -5.36 14.55 -1.26
CA ILE A 180 -4.34 15.43 -0.69
C ILE A 180 -4.58 16.86 -1.18
N GLN A 181 -4.46 17.82 -0.28
CA GLN A 181 -4.53 19.25 -0.59
C GLN A 181 -3.25 19.92 -0.11
N VAL A 182 -2.72 20.85 -0.90
CA VAL A 182 -1.56 21.65 -0.49
C VAL A 182 -2.07 22.90 0.22
N GLU A 183 -1.71 23.08 1.48
CA GLU A 183 -2.07 24.23 2.31
C GLU A 183 -0.78 24.91 2.80
N GLY A 184 -0.28 25.88 2.03
CA GLY A 184 0.96 26.58 2.35
C GLY A 184 2.17 25.64 2.36
N ASP A 185 2.75 25.42 3.54
CA ASP A 185 3.90 24.53 3.76
C ASP A 185 3.53 23.11 4.21
N ARG A 186 2.25 22.73 4.07
CA ARG A 186 1.70 21.45 4.55
C ARG A 186 0.86 20.76 3.49
N PHE A 187 0.81 19.44 3.59
CA PHE A 187 -0.22 18.63 2.99
C PHE A 187 -1.35 18.40 3.99
N ARG A 188 -2.59 18.51 3.52
CA ARG A 188 -3.80 18.13 4.25
C ARG A 188 -4.44 16.89 3.62
N PHE A 189 -4.82 15.94 4.46
CA PHE A 189 -5.46 14.68 4.11
C PHE A 189 -6.87 14.67 4.69
N PRO A 190 -7.91 15.03 3.92
CA PRO A 190 -9.29 15.09 4.41
C PRO A 190 -9.91 13.71 4.69
N GLY A 191 -9.14 12.62 4.57
CA GLY A 191 -9.64 11.25 4.68
C GLY A 191 -10.47 10.79 3.48
N GLY A 192 -10.58 11.62 2.45
CA GLY A 192 -11.32 11.34 1.22
C GLY A 192 -10.51 10.58 0.16
N GLY A 193 -11.07 10.53 -1.03
CA GLY A 193 -10.52 9.86 -2.21
C GLY A 193 -11.64 9.37 -3.11
N THR A 194 -11.31 8.87 -4.31
CA THR A 194 -12.29 8.24 -5.22
C THR A 194 -13.01 7.04 -4.59
N MET A 195 -12.44 6.46 -3.52
CA MET A 195 -13.02 5.37 -2.74
C MET A 195 -13.86 5.83 -1.54
N PHE A 196 -13.59 7.01 -1.01
CA PHE A 196 -14.22 7.52 0.20
C PHE A 196 -14.84 8.89 -0.11
N PRO A 197 -15.88 8.96 -0.97
CA PRO A 197 -16.47 10.24 -1.37
C PRO A 197 -17.07 11.00 -0.19
N ARG A 198 -17.53 10.28 0.84
CA ARG A 198 -18.01 10.84 2.12
C ARG A 198 -16.94 10.87 3.22
N GLY A 199 -15.68 10.59 2.87
CA GLY A 199 -14.58 10.41 3.82
C GLY A 199 -14.49 9.01 4.41
N ALA A 200 -13.30 8.62 4.87
CA ALA A 200 -13.03 7.29 5.41
C ALA A 200 -13.80 6.99 6.70
N ASP A 201 -14.11 8.00 7.53
CA ASP A 201 -14.89 7.83 8.76
C ASP A 201 -16.30 7.30 8.46
N ALA A 202 -17.01 7.93 7.50
CA ALA A 202 -18.35 7.52 7.10
C ALA A 202 -18.38 6.11 6.50
N TYR A 203 -17.35 5.75 5.73
CA TYR A 203 -17.19 4.39 5.20
C TYR A 203 -16.96 3.36 6.30
N ILE A 204 -16.18 3.71 7.34
CA ILE A 204 -15.98 2.86 8.52
C ILE A 204 -17.28 2.73 9.32
N ASP A 205 -18.08 3.80 9.42
CA ASP A 205 -19.38 3.75 10.08
C ASP A 205 -20.35 2.83 9.34
N ASP A 206 -20.39 2.87 8.00
CA ASP A 206 -21.17 1.93 7.18
C ASP A 206 -20.77 0.47 7.46
N ILE A 207 -19.47 0.19 7.65
CA ILE A 207 -18.98 -1.14 8.02
C ILE A 207 -19.38 -1.49 9.47
N ASN A 208 -19.32 -0.53 10.39
CA ASN A 208 -19.68 -0.74 11.79
C ASN A 208 -21.17 -1.05 11.99
N GLU A 209 -22.04 -0.60 11.08
CA GLU A 209 -23.45 -1.01 11.04
C GLU A 209 -23.63 -2.49 10.64
N LEU A 210 -22.64 -3.06 9.94
CA LEU A 210 -22.70 -4.40 9.35
C LEU A 210 -21.97 -5.45 10.19
N ILE A 211 -20.86 -5.06 10.82
CA ILE A 211 -20.07 -5.90 11.72
C ILE A 211 -19.59 -5.09 12.94
N PRO A 212 -19.39 -5.71 14.11
CA PRO A 212 -19.17 -4.98 15.36
C PRO A 212 -17.73 -4.48 15.53
N LEU A 213 -17.36 -3.37 14.87
CA LEU A 213 -16.00 -2.79 14.97
C LEU A 213 -15.69 -2.18 16.34
N THR A 214 -16.72 -1.80 17.12
CA THR A 214 -16.57 -1.06 18.39
C THR A 214 -16.60 -1.92 19.65
N THR A 215 -16.89 -3.22 19.52
CA THR A 215 -16.99 -4.14 20.67
C THR A 215 -15.65 -4.50 21.31
N GLY A 216 -14.53 -4.16 20.66
CA GLY A 216 -13.18 -4.59 21.07
C GLY A 216 -12.80 -5.99 20.58
N ALA A 217 -13.71 -6.70 19.89
CA ALA A 217 -13.42 -8.01 19.30
C ALA A 217 -12.41 -7.92 18.14
N ILE A 218 -12.50 -6.84 17.35
CA ILE A 218 -11.57 -6.52 16.26
C ILE A 218 -10.59 -5.49 16.81
N ARG A 219 -9.30 -5.82 16.80
CA ARG A 219 -8.23 -4.95 17.33
C ARG A 219 -7.13 -4.69 16.32
N THR A 220 -6.98 -5.60 15.36
CA THR A 220 -5.92 -5.57 14.36
C THR A 220 -6.50 -5.82 12.97
N ALA A 221 -6.07 -4.99 12.01
CA ALA A 221 -6.50 -5.13 10.63
C ALA A 221 -5.33 -5.07 9.66
N ILE A 222 -5.48 -5.73 8.51
CA ILE A 222 -4.58 -5.59 7.38
C ILE A 222 -5.32 -5.00 6.19
N ASP A 223 -4.72 -3.99 5.56
CA ASP A 223 -5.30 -3.26 4.45
C ASP A 223 -4.43 -3.44 3.19
N THR A 224 -4.98 -4.14 2.20
CA THR A 224 -4.29 -4.44 0.95
C THR A 224 -4.52 -3.29 -0.03
N GLY A 225 -3.70 -2.25 0.11
CA GLY A 225 -3.74 -1.07 -0.74
C GLY A 225 -3.24 -1.39 -2.14
N CYS A 226 -4.11 -1.26 -3.14
CA CYS A 226 -3.78 -1.25 -4.57
C CYS A 226 -2.81 -2.36 -5.06
N GLY A 227 -3.32 -3.59 -5.15
CA GLY A 227 -2.79 -4.56 -6.09
C GLY A 227 -2.82 -4.01 -7.52
N ASN A 228 -1.81 -4.38 -8.30
CA ASN A 228 -1.77 -4.01 -9.70
C ASN A 228 -2.38 -5.14 -10.51
N ARG A 229 -3.30 -4.83 -11.45
CA ARG A 229 -3.67 -5.81 -12.47
C ARG A 229 -2.45 -6.12 -13.33
N ILE A 230 -2.23 -7.41 -13.61
CA ILE A 230 -1.44 -7.83 -14.78
C ILE A 230 -2.20 -7.31 -16.00
N ALA A 231 -1.55 -6.42 -16.75
CA ALA A 231 -2.08 -5.86 -17.97
C ALA A 231 -2.21 -6.97 -19.03
N ASN A 232 -3.38 -7.60 -19.08
CA ASN A 232 -3.85 -8.28 -20.27
C ASN A 232 -5.18 -7.64 -20.67
N VAL A 233 -5.09 -6.81 -21.71
CA VAL A 233 -6.18 -6.41 -22.63
C VAL A 233 -7.19 -5.37 -22.09
N PHE A 234 -7.12 -4.15 -22.65
CA PHE A 234 -8.13 -3.07 -22.66
C PHE A 234 -8.52 -2.36 -21.34
N ALA A 235 -7.58 -1.70 -20.67
CA ALA A 235 -7.91 -0.64 -19.68
C ALA A 235 -6.81 0.43 -19.59
N LEU A 236 -6.27 0.87 -20.72
CA LEU A 236 -5.08 1.74 -20.76
C LEU A 236 -5.37 3.21 -20.45
N VAL A 237 -6.64 3.62 -20.28
CA VAL A 237 -7.00 5.05 -20.18
C VAL A 237 -7.29 5.52 -18.74
N ASP A 238 -7.71 4.64 -17.82
CA ASP A 238 -8.01 5.03 -16.41
C ASP A 238 -6.95 4.59 -15.38
N HIS A 239 -5.88 3.93 -15.82
CA HIS A 239 -4.86 3.38 -14.94
C HIS A 239 -4.04 4.45 -14.17
N VAL A 240 -4.04 5.69 -14.66
CA VAL A 240 -3.36 6.83 -14.01
C VAL A 240 -4.25 7.49 -12.94
N LEU A 241 -5.57 7.34 -13.02
CA LEU A 241 -6.50 8.05 -12.14
C LEU A 241 -7.04 7.16 -10.99
N ALA A 242 -7.22 5.85 -11.16
CA ALA A 242 -7.91 5.02 -10.14
C ALA A 242 -7.00 4.37 -9.07
N VAL A 243 -5.67 4.49 -9.20
CA VAL A 243 -4.68 3.76 -8.37
C VAL A 243 -4.22 4.57 -7.16
N VAL A 244 -4.46 5.87 -7.15
CA VAL A 244 -3.64 6.77 -6.34
C VAL A 244 -4.46 7.57 -5.34
N GLY A 245 -4.78 6.92 -4.23
CA GLY A 245 -5.31 7.61 -3.05
C GLY A 245 -5.88 6.74 -1.94
N LYS A 246 -5.45 5.48 -1.85
CA LYS A 246 -6.11 4.46 -1.01
C LYS A 246 -5.34 4.16 0.27
N VAL A 247 -4.01 4.23 0.19
CA VAL A 247 -3.12 3.69 1.22
C VAL A 247 -3.30 4.49 2.51
N ALA A 248 -3.50 3.75 3.59
CA ALA A 248 -3.55 4.24 4.95
C ALA A 248 -4.72 5.17 5.31
N SER A 249 -5.55 5.67 4.37
CA SER A 249 -6.71 6.49 4.71
C SER A 249 -7.70 5.73 5.60
N TRP A 250 -8.03 4.48 5.26
CA TRP A 250 -8.88 3.63 6.09
C TRP A 250 -8.22 3.31 7.44
N GLY A 251 -6.94 2.93 7.44
CA GLY A 251 -6.18 2.63 8.66
C GLY A 251 -6.04 3.82 9.62
N ALA A 252 -5.84 5.02 9.09
CA ALA A 252 -5.69 6.25 9.86
C ALA A 252 -6.97 6.61 10.65
N TYR A 253 -8.15 6.30 10.08
CA TYR A 253 -9.43 6.58 10.71
C TYR A 253 -9.90 5.43 11.61
N LEU A 254 -9.47 4.19 11.36
CA LEU A 254 -9.72 3.04 12.24
C LEU A 254 -9.05 3.16 13.61
N LEU A 255 -7.94 3.89 13.71
CA LEU A 255 -7.31 4.18 15.01
C LEU A 255 -8.27 4.89 15.98
N LYS A 256 -9.24 5.68 15.49
CA LYS A 256 -10.31 6.27 16.33
C LYS A 256 -11.22 5.22 16.97
N ARG A 257 -11.27 4.00 16.40
CA ARG A 257 -12.04 2.86 16.90
C ARG A 257 -11.16 1.84 17.63
N ASN A 258 -9.93 2.23 18.01
CA ASN A 258 -8.93 1.37 18.66
C ASN A 258 -8.56 0.13 17.84
N ILE A 259 -8.60 0.24 16.51
CA ILE A 259 -8.17 -0.82 15.59
C ILE A 259 -6.84 -0.39 14.97
N LEU A 260 -5.79 -1.17 15.24
CA LEU A 260 -4.47 -0.97 14.65
C LEU A 260 -4.45 -1.61 13.26
N THR A 261 -4.33 -0.78 12.24
CA THR A 261 -4.28 -1.24 10.85
C THR A 261 -2.87 -1.17 10.30
N MET A 262 -2.47 -2.24 9.63
CA MET A 262 -1.26 -2.27 8.82
C MET A 262 -1.63 -2.21 7.34
N SER A 263 -1.36 -1.08 6.68
CA SER A 263 -1.55 -0.95 5.24
C SER A 263 -0.29 -1.38 4.50
N PHE A 264 -0.43 -2.08 3.38
CA PHE A 264 0.70 -2.27 2.47
C PHE A 264 0.34 -1.96 1.04
N ALA A 265 1.32 -1.42 0.31
CA ALA A 265 1.16 -1.03 -1.08
C ALA A 265 2.48 -1.17 -1.85
N PRO A 266 2.44 -1.43 -3.16
CA PRO A 266 3.65 -1.48 -3.97
C PRO A 266 4.30 -0.09 -4.07
N ARG A 267 5.59 -0.04 -4.40
CA ARG A 267 6.23 1.21 -4.82
C ARG A 267 5.59 1.64 -6.14
N ASP A 268 4.89 2.76 -6.09
CA ASP A 268 4.20 3.36 -7.23
C ASP A 268 5.16 4.27 -8.02
N THR A 269 4.81 4.64 -9.26
CA THR A 269 5.59 5.57 -10.10
C THR A 269 5.76 6.96 -9.50
N HIS A 270 4.91 7.29 -8.52
CA HIS A 270 4.98 8.53 -7.77
C HIS A 270 5.62 8.38 -6.38
N GLU A 271 6.23 7.22 -6.11
CA GLU A 271 7.24 6.93 -5.07
C GLU A 271 6.92 7.16 -3.58
N ALA A 272 5.80 7.79 -3.20
CA ALA A 272 5.63 8.27 -1.82
C ALA A 272 4.37 7.80 -1.05
N GLN A 273 3.55 6.86 -1.55
CA GLN A 273 2.29 6.50 -0.86
C GLN A 273 2.51 5.99 0.58
N VAL A 274 3.48 5.08 0.75
CA VAL A 274 3.85 4.56 2.08
C VAL A 274 4.53 5.65 2.91
N GLN A 275 5.37 6.49 2.29
CA GLN A 275 6.03 7.60 2.98
C GLN A 275 5.01 8.61 3.52
N PHE A 276 3.96 8.97 2.76
CA PHE A 276 2.87 9.82 3.23
C PHE A 276 2.17 9.22 4.45
N ALA A 277 1.92 7.91 4.46
CA ALA A 277 1.33 7.24 5.61
C ALA A 277 2.25 7.34 6.84
N LEU A 278 3.56 7.09 6.67
CA LEU A 278 4.55 7.13 7.74
C LEU A 278 4.73 8.56 8.31
N GLU A 279 4.79 9.59 7.46
CA GLU A 279 4.87 11.00 7.90
C GLU A 279 3.61 11.46 8.67
N ARG A 280 2.51 10.73 8.53
CA ARG A 280 1.25 10.95 9.26
C ARG A 280 1.15 10.11 10.55
N GLY A 281 2.14 9.25 10.82
CA GLY A 281 2.13 8.31 11.95
C GLY A 281 1.20 7.11 11.75
N VAL A 282 0.86 6.76 10.50
CA VAL A 282 -0.02 5.64 10.18
C VAL A 282 0.82 4.44 9.74
N PRO A 283 0.64 3.25 10.35
CA PRO A 283 1.44 2.08 10.00
C PRO A 283 1.22 1.67 8.53
N ALA A 284 2.31 1.71 7.76
CA ALA A 284 2.30 1.24 6.39
C ALA A 284 3.64 0.64 5.98
N MET A 285 3.63 -0.26 5.00
CA MET A 285 4.84 -0.83 4.45
C MET A 285 4.79 -0.99 2.92
N ILE A 286 5.95 -1.00 2.28
CA ILE A 286 6.04 -1.36 0.87
C ILE A 286 5.90 -2.88 0.74
N GLY A 287 4.88 -3.33 0.00
CA GLY A 287 4.60 -4.75 -0.18
C GLY A 287 3.57 -5.00 -1.28
N ILE A 288 3.51 -6.24 -1.76
CA ILE A 288 2.55 -6.69 -2.76
C ILE A 288 2.20 -8.16 -2.50
N MET A 289 0.97 -8.56 -2.82
CA MET A 289 0.62 -9.98 -2.91
C MET A 289 1.04 -10.50 -4.28
N ALA A 290 2.05 -11.35 -4.30
CA ALA A 290 2.73 -11.84 -5.50
C ALA A 290 3.00 -13.35 -5.37
N SER A 291 4.24 -13.80 -5.50
CA SER A 291 4.65 -15.19 -5.31
C SER A 291 5.05 -15.53 -3.87
N GLN A 292 5.29 -14.54 -3.01
CA GLN A 292 5.66 -14.74 -1.60
C GLN A 292 4.51 -14.47 -0.63
N ARG A 293 4.54 -15.14 0.52
CA ARG A 293 3.69 -14.84 1.68
C ARG A 293 3.90 -13.40 2.13
N ILE A 294 2.83 -12.78 2.63
CA ILE A 294 2.96 -11.50 3.31
C ILE A 294 3.70 -11.71 4.64
N PRO A 295 4.51 -10.73 5.11
CA PRO A 295 5.49 -10.92 6.18
C PRO A 295 4.87 -10.88 7.59
N TYR A 296 3.73 -11.56 7.75
CA TYR A 296 3.01 -11.71 9.01
C TYR A 296 2.82 -13.20 9.33
N PRO A 297 2.91 -13.59 10.62
CA PRO A 297 2.61 -14.95 11.04
C PRO A 297 1.13 -15.29 10.79
N ALA A 298 0.77 -16.57 10.95
CA ALA A 298 -0.63 -16.92 10.85
C ALA A 298 -1.42 -16.25 11.98
N ARG A 299 -2.71 -15.97 11.75
CA ARG A 299 -3.62 -15.42 12.77
C ARG A 299 -3.14 -14.10 13.40
N ALA A 300 -2.45 -13.26 12.63
CA ALA A 300 -1.97 -11.95 13.04
C ALA A 300 -3.09 -10.89 13.10
N PHE A 301 -4.13 -11.01 12.29
CA PHE A 301 -5.16 -9.97 12.12
C PHE A 301 -6.58 -10.48 12.39
N ASP A 302 -7.44 -9.63 12.94
CA ASP A 302 -8.87 -9.92 13.13
C ASP A 302 -9.68 -9.60 11.87
N MET A 303 -9.17 -8.70 11.03
CA MET A 303 -9.85 -8.19 9.86
C MET A 303 -8.88 -7.95 8.70
N ALA A 304 -9.31 -8.24 7.48
CA ALA A 304 -8.61 -7.93 6.25
C ALA A 304 -9.52 -7.11 5.33
N HIS A 305 -8.98 -6.06 4.72
CA HIS A 305 -9.74 -5.14 3.90
C HIS A 305 -9.07 -4.92 2.54
N CYS A 306 -9.89 -4.89 1.50
CA CYS A 306 -9.52 -4.46 0.17
C CYS A 306 -10.62 -3.56 -0.40
N SER A 307 -10.25 -2.35 -0.79
CA SER A 307 -11.13 -1.41 -1.49
C SER A 307 -10.54 -1.06 -2.85
N ARG A 308 -11.17 -1.55 -3.93
CA ARG A 308 -10.66 -1.51 -5.32
C ARG A 308 -9.18 -1.86 -5.42
N CYS A 309 -8.74 -2.91 -4.74
CA CYS A 309 -7.33 -3.28 -4.72
C CYS A 309 -6.88 -4.00 -6.00
N LEU A 310 -7.75 -4.38 -6.94
CA LEU A 310 -7.36 -5.07 -8.20
C LEU A 310 -6.49 -6.33 -8.00
N ILE A 311 -6.49 -6.92 -6.80
CA ILE A 311 -5.86 -8.21 -6.54
C ILE A 311 -6.76 -9.26 -7.18
N PRO A 312 -6.23 -10.14 -8.04
CA PRO A 312 -7.05 -11.14 -8.69
C PRO A 312 -7.31 -12.31 -7.73
N TRP A 313 -8.19 -12.10 -6.76
CA TRP A 313 -8.44 -12.96 -5.60
C TRP A 313 -8.73 -14.43 -5.93
N SER A 314 -9.36 -14.70 -7.09
CA SER A 314 -9.69 -16.04 -7.56
C SER A 314 -8.61 -16.72 -8.40
N GLN A 315 -7.56 -15.99 -8.82
CA GLN A 315 -6.49 -16.57 -9.63
C GLN A 315 -5.58 -17.51 -8.83
N TYR A 316 -4.81 -18.32 -9.55
CA TYR A 316 -3.87 -19.30 -9.00
C TYR A 316 -4.54 -20.24 -7.99
N ASP A 317 -5.74 -20.75 -8.33
CA ASP A 317 -6.56 -21.58 -7.44
C ASP A 317 -6.90 -20.93 -6.08
N GLY A 318 -6.98 -19.60 -6.05
CA GLY A 318 -7.34 -18.85 -4.84
C GLY A 318 -6.18 -18.60 -3.87
N LEU A 319 -4.92 -18.75 -4.29
CA LEU A 319 -3.74 -18.57 -3.43
C LEU A 319 -3.75 -17.25 -2.64
N TYR A 320 -4.24 -16.15 -3.23
CA TYR A 320 -4.30 -14.88 -2.52
C TYR A 320 -5.32 -14.88 -1.38
N LEU A 321 -6.49 -15.52 -1.55
CA LEU A 321 -7.46 -15.68 -0.47
C LEU A 321 -7.00 -16.69 0.57
N ILE A 322 -6.27 -17.74 0.16
CA ILE A 322 -5.61 -18.67 1.09
C ILE A 322 -4.59 -17.94 1.96
N GLU A 323 -3.85 -16.97 1.40
CA GLU A 323 -2.91 -16.17 2.17
C GLU A 323 -3.62 -15.23 3.16
N VAL A 324 -4.75 -14.63 2.77
CA VAL A 324 -5.60 -13.88 3.70
C VAL A 324 -6.15 -14.81 4.79
N ASP A 325 -6.59 -16.03 4.45
CA ASP A 325 -7.00 -17.02 5.43
C ASP A 325 -5.89 -17.31 6.43
N ARG A 326 -4.65 -17.53 5.96
CA ARG A 326 -3.52 -17.82 6.84
C ARG A 326 -3.35 -16.73 7.91
N VAL A 327 -3.35 -15.47 7.52
CA VAL A 327 -3.08 -14.35 8.44
C VAL A 327 -4.30 -13.93 9.28
N LEU A 328 -5.52 -14.29 8.88
CA LEU A 328 -6.72 -14.01 9.65
C LEU A 328 -6.89 -14.97 10.85
N ARG A 329 -7.27 -14.41 11.99
CA ARG A 329 -7.70 -15.17 13.17
C ARG A 329 -8.99 -15.95 12.87
N PRO A 330 -9.22 -17.10 13.54
CA PRO A 330 -10.53 -17.75 13.58
C PRO A 330 -11.67 -16.76 13.80
N GLY A 331 -12.73 -16.82 12.98
CA GLY A 331 -13.86 -15.89 13.10
C GLY A 331 -13.61 -14.49 12.54
N GLY A 332 -12.41 -14.22 12.02
CA GLY A 332 -12.05 -12.92 11.44
C GLY A 332 -12.81 -12.59 10.15
N TYR A 333 -12.82 -11.31 9.81
CA TYR A 333 -13.59 -10.79 8.67
C TYR A 333 -12.69 -10.43 7.49
N TRP A 334 -13.17 -10.70 6.29
CA TRP A 334 -12.61 -10.16 5.06
C TRP A 334 -13.65 -9.26 4.38
N ILE A 335 -13.25 -8.02 4.10
CA ILE A 335 -14.09 -7.00 3.49
C ILE A 335 -13.55 -6.69 2.10
N LEU A 336 -14.41 -6.85 1.10
CA LEU A 336 -14.13 -6.46 -0.28
C LEU A 336 -15.10 -5.35 -0.70
N SER A 337 -14.54 -4.26 -1.24
CA SER A 337 -15.31 -3.15 -1.80
C SER A 337 -14.86 -2.76 -3.20
N GLY A 338 -15.81 -2.36 -4.05
CA GLY A 338 -15.58 -2.04 -5.46
C GLY A 338 -15.65 -3.27 -6.38
N PRO A 339 -15.17 -3.20 -7.64
CA PRO A 339 -15.35 -4.28 -8.59
C PRO A 339 -14.78 -5.61 -8.05
N PRO A 340 -15.50 -6.73 -8.19
CA PRO A 340 -16.78 -6.84 -8.91
C PRO A 340 -18.04 -6.57 -8.08
N ILE A 341 -17.94 -6.26 -6.78
CA ILE A 341 -19.11 -6.07 -5.90
C ILE A 341 -20.00 -4.94 -6.40
N HIS A 342 -21.33 -5.13 -6.39
CA HIS A 342 -22.31 -4.16 -6.88
C HIS A 342 -22.25 -3.85 -8.39
N TRP A 343 -21.68 -4.77 -9.20
CA TRP A 343 -21.54 -4.60 -10.65
C TRP A 343 -22.83 -4.27 -11.38
N LYS A 344 -24.00 -4.76 -10.92
CA LYS A 344 -25.30 -4.48 -11.55
C LYS A 344 -25.57 -2.98 -11.70
N LYS A 345 -25.09 -2.17 -10.74
CA LYS A 345 -25.24 -0.72 -10.72
C LYS A 345 -24.12 0.01 -11.47
N TYR A 346 -22.87 -0.42 -11.29
CA TYR A 346 -21.69 0.36 -11.69
C TYR A 346 -20.93 -0.14 -12.93
N TRP A 347 -21.32 -1.25 -13.55
CA TRP A 347 -20.58 -1.85 -14.68
C TRP A 347 -20.17 -0.85 -15.79
N ARG A 348 -21.06 0.10 -16.13
CA ARG A 348 -20.79 1.14 -17.14
C ARG A 348 -19.65 2.08 -16.72
N GLY A 349 -19.64 2.48 -15.46
CA GLY A 349 -18.62 3.39 -14.92
C GLY A 349 -17.26 2.74 -14.70
N TRP A 350 -17.16 1.42 -14.85
CA TRP A 350 -15.90 0.69 -14.81
C TRP A 350 -15.43 0.23 -16.19
N GLU A 351 -16.15 0.60 -17.25
CA GLU A 351 -15.86 0.20 -18.64
C GLU A 351 -15.74 -1.32 -18.80
N ARG A 352 -16.55 -2.07 -18.06
CA ARG A 352 -16.56 -3.55 -18.05
C ARG A 352 -17.95 -4.07 -18.34
N THR A 353 -18.05 -5.31 -18.79
CA THR A 353 -19.36 -5.92 -19.08
C THR A 353 -20.02 -6.42 -17.79
N GLN A 354 -21.31 -6.72 -17.86
CA GLN A 354 -21.96 -7.41 -16.74
C GLN A 354 -21.45 -8.85 -16.60
N LYS A 355 -21.14 -9.50 -17.73
CA LYS A 355 -20.75 -10.91 -17.79
C LYS A 355 -19.39 -11.15 -17.12
N ASP A 356 -18.39 -10.34 -17.45
CA ASP A 356 -17.04 -10.49 -16.88
C ASP A 356 -17.01 -10.11 -15.39
N LEU A 357 -17.72 -9.07 -14.97
CA LEU A 357 -17.84 -8.72 -13.55
C LEU A 357 -18.57 -9.81 -12.76
N LYS A 358 -19.67 -10.35 -13.29
CA LYS A 358 -20.37 -11.46 -12.66
C LYS A 358 -19.46 -12.69 -12.56
N GLN A 359 -18.75 -13.04 -13.63
CA GLN A 359 -17.82 -14.17 -13.64
C GLN A 359 -16.69 -13.98 -12.60
N GLU A 360 -16.17 -12.77 -12.46
CA GLU A 360 -15.17 -12.45 -11.44
C GLU A 360 -15.72 -12.58 -10.02
N GLN A 361 -16.92 -12.06 -9.75
CA GLN A 361 -17.58 -12.23 -8.45
C GLN A 361 -17.87 -13.69 -8.15
N ASP A 362 -18.46 -14.43 -9.09
CA ASP A 362 -18.77 -15.85 -8.95
C ASP A 362 -17.50 -16.66 -8.63
N ALA A 363 -16.37 -16.35 -9.28
CA ALA A 363 -15.10 -17.02 -9.04
C ALA A 363 -14.51 -16.72 -7.66
N ILE A 364 -14.63 -15.49 -7.17
CA ILE A 364 -14.23 -15.11 -5.80
C ILE A 364 -15.09 -15.86 -4.77
N GLU A 365 -16.41 -15.89 -5.00
CA GLU A 365 -17.34 -16.59 -4.13
C GLU A 365 -17.13 -18.10 -4.12
N ASP A 366 -16.77 -18.70 -5.26
CA ASP A 366 -16.36 -20.11 -5.32
C ASP A 366 -15.14 -20.38 -4.42
N VAL A 367 -14.08 -19.57 -4.52
CA VAL A 367 -12.90 -19.73 -3.65
C VAL A 367 -13.27 -19.58 -2.18
N ALA A 368 -14.05 -18.56 -1.83
CA ALA A 368 -14.51 -18.35 -0.46
C ALA A 368 -15.32 -19.53 0.07
N LYS A 369 -16.24 -20.08 -0.75
CA LYS A 369 -17.00 -21.30 -0.41
C LYS A 369 -16.10 -22.51 -0.21
N ARG A 370 -15.08 -22.69 -1.05
CA ARG A 370 -14.10 -23.78 -0.91
C ARG A 370 -13.18 -23.63 0.30
N LEU A 371 -13.00 -22.41 0.81
CA LEU A 371 -12.37 -22.11 2.11
C LEU A 371 -13.37 -22.21 3.28
N CYS A 372 -14.63 -22.53 3.00
CA CYS A 372 -15.73 -22.57 3.97
C CYS A 372 -15.94 -21.25 4.71
N TRP A 373 -15.63 -20.13 4.05
CA TRP A 373 -15.97 -18.81 4.53
C TRP A 373 -17.45 -18.56 4.30
N ASN A 374 -18.11 -17.96 5.30
CA ASN A 374 -19.50 -17.58 5.19
C ASN A 374 -19.60 -16.14 4.67
N LYS A 375 -20.41 -15.90 3.65
CA LYS A 375 -20.73 -14.52 3.23
C LYS A 375 -21.79 -13.99 4.18
N VAL A 376 -21.39 -13.09 5.09
CA VAL A 376 -22.28 -12.56 6.12
C VAL A 376 -23.03 -11.33 5.65
N VAL A 377 -22.45 -10.56 4.72
CA VAL A 377 -23.07 -9.33 4.20
C VAL A 377 -22.77 -9.17 2.71
N GLU A 378 -23.78 -8.74 1.96
CA GLU A 378 -23.65 -8.06 0.67
C GLU A 378 -24.62 -6.87 0.69
N LYS A 379 -24.09 -5.66 0.86
CA LYS A 379 -24.89 -4.42 0.93
C LYS A 379 -24.16 -3.33 0.19
N ASP A 380 -24.83 -2.72 -0.78
CA ASP A 380 -24.26 -1.68 -1.63
C ASP A 380 -22.87 -2.10 -2.17
N ASP A 381 -21.85 -1.29 -1.93
CA ASP A 381 -20.49 -1.49 -2.42
C ASP A 381 -19.64 -2.40 -1.51
N LEU A 382 -20.26 -3.06 -0.52
CA LEU A 382 -19.58 -3.89 0.48
C LEU A 382 -20.02 -5.35 0.36
N SER A 383 -19.04 -6.24 0.35
CA SER A 383 -19.24 -7.65 0.67
C SER A 383 -18.30 -8.06 1.79
N ILE A 384 -18.85 -8.77 2.78
CA ILE A 384 -18.12 -9.20 3.97
C ILE A 384 -18.26 -10.70 4.11
N TRP A 385 -17.12 -11.36 4.27
CA TRP A 385 -17.03 -12.78 4.60
C TRP A 385 -16.46 -12.96 5.99
N GLN A 386 -16.90 -14.00 6.67
CA GLN A 386 -16.37 -14.43 7.95
C GLN A 386 -15.68 -15.78 7.78
N LYS A 387 -14.41 -15.83 8.18
CA LYS A 387 -13.61 -17.04 8.27
C LYS A 387 -14.19 -17.96 9.35
N PRO A 388 -14.29 -19.28 9.13
CA PRO A 388 -14.80 -20.19 10.16
C PRO A 388 -13.88 -20.23 11.40
N ILE A 389 -14.43 -20.58 12.55
CA ILE A 389 -13.65 -20.73 13.81
C ILE A 389 -12.61 -21.85 13.66
N ASN A 390 -12.92 -22.88 12.88
CA ASN A 390 -11.97 -23.92 12.51
C ASN A 390 -12.36 -24.52 11.15
N HIS A 391 -11.41 -25.21 10.52
CA HIS A 391 -11.64 -25.87 9.23
C HIS A 391 -12.01 -27.35 9.37
N LEU A 392 -12.41 -27.86 10.55
CA LEU A 392 -12.66 -29.30 10.75
C LEU A 392 -13.81 -29.79 9.86
N GLU A 393 -14.92 -29.07 9.83
CA GLU A 393 -16.07 -29.38 8.97
C GLU A 393 -15.74 -29.18 7.48
N CYS A 394 -14.95 -28.14 7.19
CA CYS A 394 -14.45 -27.88 5.84
C CYS A 394 -13.56 -29.01 5.31
N VAL A 395 -12.70 -29.56 6.16
CA VAL A 395 -11.84 -30.70 5.82
C VAL A 395 -12.67 -31.96 5.59
N LYS A 396 -13.77 -32.15 6.33
CA LYS A 396 -14.70 -33.28 6.10
C LYS A 396 -15.46 -33.14 4.77
N SER A 397 -15.86 -31.91 4.40
CA SER A 397 -16.56 -31.65 3.13
C SER A 397 -15.66 -31.73 1.89
N ARG A 398 -14.33 -31.84 2.05
CA ARG A 398 -13.38 -32.11 0.94
C ARG A 398 -13.66 -33.40 0.18
N LYS A 399 -14.37 -34.35 0.79
CA LYS A 399 -14.81 -35.58 0.12
C LYS A 399 -15.88 -35.31 -0.95
N ILE A 400 -16.54 -34.15 -0.89
CA ILE A 400 -17.67 -33.74 -1.73
C ILE A 400 -17.27 -32.60 -2.68
N TYR A 401 -16.39 -31.69 -2.24
CA TYR A 401 -15.92 -30.55 -3.03
C TYR A 401 -14.40 -30.50 -3.14
N LYS A 402 -13.87 -30.10 -4.30
CA LYS A 402 -12.44 -29.88 -4.53
C LYS A 402 -11.98 -28.61 -3.81
N THR A 403 -11.76 -28.67 -2.50
CA THR A 403 -11.21 -27.54 -1.73
C THR A 403 -9.74 -27.32 -2.08
N PRO A 404 -9.23 -26.08 -2.11
CA PRO A 404 -7.80 -25.85 -2.19
C PRO A 404 -7.08 -26.61 -1.07
N HIS A 405 -5.92 -27.17 -1.37
CA HIS A 405 -5.04 -27.64 -0.31
C HIS A 405 -4.56 -26.42 0.48
N ILE A 406 -5.27 -26.11 1.57
CA ILE A 406 -4.71 -25.29 2.65
C ILE A 406 -3.43 -26.01 3.03
N CYS A 407 -2.30 -25.44 2.63
CA CYS A 407 -1.03 -26.16 2.53
C CYS A 407 -0.71 -26.81 3.88
N LYS A 408 -0.26 -28.08 3.86
CA LYS A 408 0.54 -28.63 4.96
C LYS A 408 1.91 -27.95 4.91
N SER A 409 1.93 -26.67 5.23
CA SER A 409 3.18 -25.96 5.48
C SER A 409 3.71 -26.48 6.81
N ASP A 410 4.98 -26.85 6.85
CA ASP A 410 5.62 -27.30 8.10
C ASP A 410 5.57 -26.22 9.20
N ASN A 411 5.43 -24.95 8.81
CA ASN A 411 5.24 -23.83 9.72
C ASN A 411 4.29 -22.76 9.13
N PRO A 412 3.04 -22.63 9.63
CA PRO A 412 2.10 -21.60 9.19
C PRO A 412 2.53 -20.17 9.56
N ASP A 413 3.41 -20.02 10.54
CA ASP A 413 3.96 -18.74 10.99
C ASP A 413 5.20 -18.31 10.20
N ALA A 414 5.78 -19.20 9.38
CA ALA A 414 6.82 -18.83 8.44
C ALA A 414 6.26 -17.86 7.39
N ALA A 415 6.76 -16.64 7.41
CA ALA A 415 6.23 -15.55 6.60
C ALA A 415 7.29 -14.97 5.64
N TRP A 416 8.50 -14.76 6.13
CA TRP A 416 9.57 -14.13 5.36
C TRP A 416 10.14 -15.09 4.31
N TYR A 417 10.28 -14.58 3.08
CA TYR A 417 10.89 -15.29 1.94
C TYR A 417 10.28 -16.68 1.66
N THR A 418 9.03 -16.88 2.08
CA THR A 418 8.30 -18.13 1.91
C THR A 418 7.39 -18.00 0.71
N LEU A 419 7.49 -18.92 -0.26
CA LEU A 419 6.65 -18.92 -1.45
C LEU A 419 5.19 -19.29 -1.13
N LEU A 420 4.25 -18.67 -1.83
CA LEU A 420 2.88 -19.15 -1.99
C LEU A 420 2.95 -20.37 -2.92
N THR A 421 2.87 -21.57 -2.36
CA THR A 421 2.98 -22.81 -3.15
C THR A 421 1.65 -23.16 -3.82
N PRO A 422 1.55 -23.18 -5.16
CA PRO A 422 0.43 -23.80 -5.85
C PRO A 422 0.62 -25.31 -5.80
N THR A 423 -0.22 -26.05 -5.10
CA THR A 423 -0.16 -27.52 -5.12
C THR A 423 -0.87 -28.04 -6.38
N SER A 424 -0.15 -28.05 -7.50
CA SER A 424 -0.21 -29.03 -8.60
C SER A 424 0.29 -28.41 -9.90
N THR A 425 1.59 -28.49 -10.13
CA THR A 425 2.15 -28.93 -11.42
C THR A 425 3.53 -29.51 -11.14
N SER A 426 3.78 -30.65 -11.76
CA SER A 426 5.04 -31.38 -11.79
C SER A 426 6.25 -30.44 -11.77
N ALA A 427 7.24 -30.80 -10.95
CA ALA A 427 8.58 -30.25 -11.00
C ALA A 427 9.09 -30.22 -12.45
N SER A 428 9.02 -29.05 -13.08
CA SER A 428 9.84 -28.70 -14.23
C SER A 428 10.94 -27.81 -13.70
N THR A 429 12.00 -28.48 -13.23
CA THR A 429 13.39 -28.04 -13.20
C THR A 429 13.62 -26.52 -13.31
N LEU A 430 13.43 -25.80 -12.20
CA LEU A 430 14.21 -24.59 -11.97
C LEU A 430 15.58 -25.06 -11.51
N VAL A 431 16.56 -24.95 -12.39
CA VAL A 431 17.98 -25.13 -12.09
C VAL A 431 18.35 -24.07 -11.05
N VAL A 432 18.23 -24.43 -9.77
CA VAL A 432 18.91 -23.72 -8.69
C VAL A 432 20.40 -23.98 -8.91
N GLY A 433 21.11 -22.95 -9.38
CA GLY A 433 22.57 -22.96 -9.41
C GLY A 433 23.08 -23.42 -8.04
N LYS A 434 23.85 -24.51 -8.05
CA LYS A 434 24.47 -25.12 -6.87
C LYS A 434 25.45 -24.13 -6.23
N ASN A 435 24.97 -23.27 -5.34
CA ASN A 435 25.79 -22.70 -4.28
C ASN A 435 25.22 -23.20 -2.96
N LYS A 436 25.91 -24.19 -2.38
CA LYS A 436 25.67 -24.67 -1.01
C LYS A 436 25.83 -23.48 -0.06
N ILE A 437 24.73 -22.81 0.28
CA ILE A 437 24.68 -21.97 1.47
C ILE A 437 24.46 -22.94 2.64
N GLN A 438 25.54 -23.22 3.38
CA GLN A 438 25.38 -23.83 4.70
C GLN A 438 24.65 -22.82 5.60
N LEU A 439 23.36 -23.07 5.84
CA LEU A 439 22.60 -22.39 6.87
C LEU A 439 23.11 -22.89 8.24
N LYS A 440 23.97 -22.11 8.89
CA LYS A 440 24.14 -22.21 10.34
C LYS A 440 22.84 -21.70 10.98
N VAL A 441 22.10 -22.62 11.57
CA VAL A 441 20.92 -22.34 12.38
C VAL A 441 21.37 -21.54 13.60
N PHE A 442 20.88 -20.31 13.72
CA PHE A 442 20.95 -19.55 14.97
C PHE A 442 19.59 -19.64 15.68
N PRO A 443 19.58 -19.89 17.00
CA PRO A 443 18.35 -20.03 17.77
C PRO A 443 17.58 -18.70 17.83
N VAL A 444 16.26 -18.83 17.65
CA VAL A 444 15.27 -17.75 17.65
C VAL A 444 15.04 -17.30 19.09
N SER A 445 15.48 -16.09 19.46
CA SER A 445 15.02 -15.42 20.67
C SER A 445 13.65 -14.81 20.41
N GLN A 446 12.67 -15.22 21.21
CA GLN A 446 11.32 -14.70 21.23
C GLN A 446 11.34 -13.23 21.67
N VAL A 447 10.61 -12.38 20.94
CA VAL A 447 10.40 -10.97 21.29
C VAL A 447 8.98 -10.84 21.84
N THR A 448 8.89 -10.58 23.15
CA THR A 448 7.78 -9.88 23.81
C THR A 448 8.16 -8.44 24.01
#